data_AF-M4NHG0-F1
#
_entry.id   AF-M4NHG0-F1
#
_cell.length_a   1.000
_cell.length_b   1.000
_cell.length_c   1.000
_cell.angle_alpha   90.00
_cell.angle_beta   90.00
_cell.angle_gamma   90.00
#
_symmetry.space_group_name_H-M   'P 1'
#
loop_
_entity.id
_entity.type
_entity.pdbx_description
1 polymer ?
#
loop_
_entity_poly.entity_id
_entity_poly.type
_entity_poly.pdbx_seq_one_letter_code
_entity_poly.pdbx_strand_id
1 'polypeptide(L)'
;MGPENPILAIASALHAARLRDLPVIVYDERDWERYSAWSSGLTREERAKVAQEERATGQPQGPTVRSFRRAAEQECLVTVFPQLWGSTALGYGGIGGAAMTTAYTVVVEAQACGQRAVYFGSSGRLAYLVPIDGPNEEAFRRALESRRLPSVQEAQALGWPPEPPSERAAAPGEMGSAAGGAAS
;
A
#
# COMPACT_ATOMS: atom_id res chain seq x y z
N MET A 1 17.63 -3.02 -28.94
CA MET A 1 16.17 -2.83 -28.84
C MET A 1 15.93 -1.70 -27.85
N GLY A 2 15.21 -0.64 -28.24
CA GLY A 2 14.86 0.43 -27.30
C GLY A 2 13.88 -0.07 -26.23
N PRO A 3 13.74 0.65 -25.10
CA PRO A 3 12.73 0.28 -24.10
C PRO A 3 11.33 0.35 -24.74
N GLU A 4 10.46 -0.57 -24.33
CA GLU A 4 9.04 -0.62 -24.72
C GLU A 4 8.32 0.71 -24.42
N ASN A 5 7.14 0.94 -24.97
CA ASN A 5 6.39 2.19 -24.81
C ASN A 5 6.20 2.56 -23.31
N PRO A 6 6.66 3.74 -22.83
CA PRO A 6 6.52 4.14 -21.44
C PRO A 6 5.07 4.22 -20.97
N ILE A 7 4.14 4.54 -21.85
CA ILE A 7 2.71 4.61 -21.54
C ILE A 7 2.18 3.24 -21.14
N LEU A 8 2.60 2.18 -21.84
CA LEU A 8 2.19 0.81 -21.50
C LEU A 8 2.81 0.38 -20.18
N ALA A 9 4.08 0.71 -19.93
CA ALA A 9 4.72 0.40 -18.65
C ALA A 9 4.00 1.06 -17.47
N ILE A 10 3.68 2.36 -17.59
CA ILE A 10 2.95 3.10 -16.57
C ILE A 10 1.54 2.52 -16.37
N ALA A 11 0.79 2.31 -17.46
CA ALA A 11 -0.59 1.81 -17.38
C ALA A 11 -0.66 0.42 -16.74
N SER A 12 0.19 -0.52 -17.18
CA SER A 12 0.26 -1.87 -16.61
C SER A 12 0.66 -1.85 -15.14
N ALA A 13 1.68 -1.06 -14.76
CA ALA A 13 2.15 -0.95 -13.39
C ALA A 13 1.10 -0.32 -12.47
N LEU A 14 0.50 0.80 -12.87
CA LEU A 14 -0.53 1.49 -12.08
C LEU A 14 -1.79 0.63 -11.90
N HIS A 15 -2.21 -0.08 -12.96
CA HIS A 15 -3.33 -1.01 -12.89
C HIS A 15 -3.05 -2.17 -11.92
N ALA A 16 -1.88 -2.82 -12.05
CA ALA A 16 -1.47 -3.91 -11.17
C ALA A 16 -1.35 -3.47 -9.71
N ALA A 17 -0.74 -2.30 -9.47
CA ALA A 17 -0.57 -1.71 -8.14
C ALA A 17 -1.91 -1.53 -7.44
N ARG A 18 -2.88 -0.90 -8.10
CA ARG A 18 -4.18 -0.59 -7.51
C ARG A 18 -5.08 -1.81 -7.34
N LEU A 19 -5.00 -2.77 -8.25
CA LEU A 19 -5.88 -3.94 -8.23
C LEU A 19 -5.39 -5.04 -7.29
N ARG A 20 -4.07 -5.24 -7.20
CA ARG A 20 -3.48 -6.44 -6.57
C ARG A 20 -2.38 -6.12 -5.56
N ASP A 21 -1.40 -5.30 -5.93
CA ASP A 21 -0.10 -5.31 -5.25
C ASP A 21 -0.01 -4.35 -4.05
N LEU A 22 -0.59 -3.15 -4.14
CA LEU A 22 -0.63 -2.23 -3.01
C LEU A 22 -1.63 -2.73 -1.97
N PRO A 23 -1.32 -2.63 -0.67
CA PRO A 23 -2.25 -3.03 0.38
C PRO A 23 -3.58 -2.27 0.33
N VAL A 24 -4.62 -2.89 0.88
CA VAL A 24 -5.88 -2.21 1.15
C VAL A 24 -5.68 -1.12 2.19
N ILE A 25 -6.32 0.02 1.95
CA ILE A 25 -6.42 1.11 2.91
C ILE A 25 -7.54 0.73 3.87
N VAL A 26 -7.20 0.72 5.15
CA VAL A 26 -8.12 0.43 6.25
C VAL A 26 -8.38 1.73 6.99
N TYR A 27 -9.65 2.05 7.20
CA TYR A 27 -10.02 3.26 7.91
C TYR A 27 -11.36 3.06 8.62
N ASP A 28 -11.55 3.82 9.70
CA ASP A 28 -12.80 3.80 10.45
C ASP A 28 -13.73 4.90 9.94
N GLU A 29 -14.94 4.50 9.59
CA GLU A 29 -16.02 5.41 9.23
C GLU A 29 -17.02 5.47 10.38
N ARG A 30 -17.74 6.59 10.48
CA ARG A 30 -18.85 6.69 11.43
C ARG A 30 -20.00 5.80 10.97
N ASP A 31 -20.46 4.93 11.85
CA ASP A 31 -21.70 4.18 11.64
C ASP A 31 -22.86 5.14 11.86
N TRP A 32 -23.34 5.79 10.79
CA TRP A 32 -24.36 6.84 10.89
C TRP A 32 -25.68 6.37 11.49
N GLU A 33 -26.06 5.12 11.26
CA GLU A 33 -27.29 4.54 11.80
C GLU A 33 -27.19 4.41 13.33
N ARG A 34 -26.12 3.76 13.82
CA ARG A 34 -25.89 3.62 15.26
C ARG A 34 -25.54 4.95 15.92
N TYR A 35 -24.83 5.82 15.23
CA TYR A 35 -24.48 7.15 15.70
C TYR A 35 -25.72 8.03 15.88
N SER A 36 -26.68 7.97 14.95
CA SER A 36 -27.95 8.70 15.09
C SER A 36 -28.69 8.27 16.36
N ALA A 37 -28.81 6.96 16.59
CA ALA A 37 -29.41 6.41 17.80
C ALA A 37 -28.65 6.85 19.07
N TRP A 38 -27.33 6.67 19.09
CA TRP A 38 -26.46 7.07 20.20
C TRP A 38 -26.56 8.56 20.52
N SER A 39 -26.45 9.41 19.50
CA SER A 39 -26.48 10.87 19.66
C SER A 39 -27.85 11.42 20.05
N SER A 40 -28.94 10.71 19.70
CA SER A 40 -30.30 11.06 20.13
C SER A 40 -30.49 10.90 21.64
N GLY A 41 -29.75 9.98 22.27
CA GLY A 41 -29.76 9.75 23.72
C GLY A 41 -28.95 10.78 24.52
N LEU A 42 -28.15 11.62 23.85
CA LEU A 42 -27.29 12.60 24.50
C LEU A 42 -28.00 13.94 24.72
N THR A 43 -27.77 14.50 25.90
CA THR A 43 -28.12 15.88 26.21
C THR A 43 -27.35 16.85 25.33
N ARG A 44 -27.78 18.12 25.33
CA ARG A 44 -27.11 19.18 24.58
C ARG A 44 -25.66 19.41 25.07
N GLU A 45 -25.43 19.28 26.37
CA GLU A 45 -24.12 19.48 26.99
C GLU A 45 -23.16 18.34 26.63
N GLU A 46 -23.64 17.09 26.66
CA GLU A 46 -22.84 15.93 26.25
C GLU A 46 -22.48 15.99 24.75
N ARG A 47 -23.42 16.41 23.89
CA ARG A 47 -23.12 16.63 22.46
C ARG A 47 -22.07 17.73 22.25
N ALA A 48 -22.10 18.80 23.04
CA ALA A 48 -21.09 19.85 22.98
C ALA A 48 -19.71 19.33 23.40
N LYS A 49 -19.66 18.48 24.43
CA LYS A 49 -18.43 17.82 24.90
C LYS A 49 -17.84 16.91 23.82
N VAL A 50 -18.67 16.07 23.20
CA VAL A 50 -18.28 15.22 22.06
C VAL A 50 -17.69 16.07 20.94
N ALA A 51 -18.38 17.13 20.51
CA ALA A 51 -17.88 18.01 19.46
C ALA A 51 -16.56 18.71 19.83
N GLN A 52 -16.35 19.04 21.10
CA GLN A 52 -15.10 19.61 21.59
C GLN A 52 -13.97 18.57 21.55
N GLU A 53 -14.23 17.34 21.99
CA GLU A 53 -13.26 16.23 21.96
C GLU A 53 -12.88 15.86 20.52
N GLU A 54 -13.83 15.79 19.60
CA GLU A 54 -13.58 15.54 18.18
C GLU A 54 -12.70 16.62 17.55
N ARG A 55 -12.92 17.90 17.89
CA ARG A 55 -12.04 18.98 17.43
C ARG A 55 -10.65 18.92 18.03
N ALA A 56 -10.54 18.53 19.29
CA ALA A 56 -9.26 18.46 19.99
C ALA A 56 -8.40 17.27 19.51
N THR A 57 -9.04 16.14 19.20
CA THR A 57 -8.35 14.88 18.87
C THR A 57 -8.33 14.58 17.37
N GLY A 58 -9.24 15.16 16.59
CA GLY A 58 -9.45 14.82 15.18
C GLY A 58 -10.06 13.43 14.96
N GLN A 59 -10.44 12.72 16.03
CA GLN A 59 -10.97 11.36 15.96
C GLN A 59 -12.49 11.38 16.18
N PRO A 60 -13.26 10.61 15.37
CA PRO A 60 -14.71 10.54 15.54
C PRO A 60 -15.05 9.84 16.87
N GLN A 61 -15.98 10.41 17.63
CA GLN A 61 -16.54 9.76 18.80
C GLN A 61 -17.79 8.94 18.42
N GLY A 62 -18.11 7.96 19.25
CA GLY A 62 -19.28 7.09 19.11
C GLY A 62 -19.04 5.87 18.22
N PRO A 63 -20.11 5.20 17.78
CA PRO A 63 -20.01 3.97 16.99
C PRO A 63 -19.32 4.19 15.64
N THR A 64 -18.29 3.39 15.37
CA THR A 64 -17.59 3.34 14.09
C THR A 64 -17.72 1.96 13.45
N VAL A 65 -17.57 1.93 12.13
CA VAL A 65 -17.47 0.71 11.34
C VAL A 65 -16.13 0.75 10.59
N ARG A 66 -15.46 -0.40 10.53
CA ARG A 66 -14.19 -0.54 9.83
C ARG A 66 -14.46 -0.78 8.35
N SER A 67 -13.95 0.11 7.51
CA SER A 67 -14.11 0.07 6.06
C SER A 67 -12.77 -0.20 5.36
N PHE A 68 -12.86 -0.78 4.15
CA PHE A 68 -11.70 -1.22 3.37
C PHE A 68 -11.84 -0.72 1.94
N ARG A 69 -10.77 -0.16 1.38
CA ARG A 69 -10.74 0.25 -0.04
C ARG A 69 -9.35 0.09 -0.65
N ARG A 70 -9.27 0.05 -1.97
CA ARG A 70 -7.99 0.18 -2.69
C ARG A 70 -7.67 1.67 -2.93
N ALA A 71 -6.39 1.94 -3.21
CA ALA A 71 -5.95 3.28 -3.58
C ALA A 71 -6.63 3.74 -4.88
N ALA A 72 -7.15 4.98 -4.86
CA ALA A 72 -7.63 5.66 -6.04
C ALA A 72 -6.45 6.10 -6.91
N GLU A 73 -6.73 6.44 -8.16
CA GLU A 73 -5.68 6.83 -9.11
C GLU A 73 -4.95 8.09 -8.67
N GLN A 74 -5.71 9.04 -8.14
CA GLN A 74 -5.22 10.36 -7.73
C GLN A 74 -4.38 10.28 -6.45
N GLU A 75 -4.43 9.16 -5.73
CA GLU A 75 -3.63 8.89 -4.53
C GLU A 75 -2.29 8.22 -4.87
N CYS A 76 -2.07 7.88 -6.14
CA CYS A 76 -0.86 7.22 -6.61
C CYS A 76 0.08 8.22 -7.28
N LEU A 77 1.28 8.39 -6.73
CA LEU A 77 2.37 9.09 -7.39
C LEU A 77 3.19 8.09 -8.23
N VAL A 78 3.36 8.39 -9.52
CA VAL A 78 4.08 7.49 -10.44
C VAL A 78 5.41 8.12 -10.86
N THR A 79 6.51 7.39 -10.63
CA THR A 79 7.84 7.74 -11.14
C THR A 79 8.29 6.70 -12.16
N VAL A 80 8.84 7.14 -13.29
CA VAL A 80 9.26 6.28 -14.40
C VAL A 80 10.59 6.72 -14.99
N PHE A 81 11.48 5.76 -15.25
CA PHE A 81 12.77 6.02 -15.90
C PHE A 81 13.29 4.76 -16.61
N PRO A 82 14.09 4.90 -17.68
CA PRO A 82 14.73 3.75 -18.31
C PRO A 82 15.90 3.25 -17.46
N GLN A 83 16.04 1.93 -17.33
CA GLN A 83 17.12 1.28 -16.60
C GLN A 83 17.71 0.15 -17.45
N LEU A 84 19.05 0.06 -17.45
CA LEU A 84 19.79 -0.99 -18.15
C LEU A 84 19.96 -2.22 -17.24
N TRP A 85 19.70 -3.40 -17.77
CA TRP A 85 19.84 -4.69 -17.10
C TRP A 85 20.80 -5.59 -17.86
N GLY A 86 21.63 -6.35 -17.14
CA GLY A 86 22.57 -7.32 -17.73
C GLY A 86 21.95 -8.63 -18.21
N SER A 87 20.62 -8.73 -18.24
CA SER A 87 19.87 -9.94 -18.59
C SER A 87 18.55 -9.56 -19.29
N THR A 88 18.07 -10.42 -20.19
CA THR A 88 16.74 -10.26 -20.78
C THR A 88 15.61 -10.55 -19.77
N ALA A 89 15.94 -11.16 -18.62
CA ALA A 89 15.00 -11.31 -17.50
C ALA A 89 14.89 -10.03 -16.63
N LEU A 90 15.58 -8.95 -17.01
CA LEU A 90 15.62 -7.68 -16.30
C LEU A 90 16.10 -7.86 -14.85
N GLY A 91 15.56 -7.06 -13.92
CA GLY A 91 15.81 -7.18 -12.49
C GLY A 91 15.06 -8.33 -11.81
N TYR A 92 14.23 -9.11 -12.52
CA TYR A 92 13.49 -10.22 -11.90
C TYR A 92 14.33 -11.48 -11.66
N GLY A 93 15.45 -11.63 -12.39
CA GLY A 93 16.23 -12.87 -12.42
C GLY A 93 15.52 -14.02 -13.17
N GLY A 94 16.11 -15.21 -13.15
CA GLY A 94 15.59 -16.40 -13.83
C GLY A 94 16.21 -16.68 -15.20
N ILE A 95 15.54 -17.51 -16.00
CA ILE A 95 16.02 -17.92 -17.34
C ILE A 95 15.85 -16.74 -18.31
N GLY A 96 16.94 -16.00 -18.51
CA GLY A 96 17.07 -14.95 -19.52
C GLY A 96 18.37 -15.11 -20.30
N GLY A 97 18.43 -14.56 -21.51
CA GLY A 97 19.65 -14.47 -22.28
C GLY A 97 20.64 -13.48 -21.65
N ALA A 98 21.93 -13.72 -21.86
CA ALA A 98 23.02 -12.83 -21.45
C ALA A 98 23.12 -11.63 -22.42
N ALA A 99 22.13 -10.73 -22.37
CA ALA A 99 22.09 -9.54 -23.19
C ALA A 99 21.72 -8.29 -22.37
N MET A 100 22.44 -7.21 -22.64
CA MET A 100 22.15 -5.89 -22.09
C MET A 100 20.78 -5.43 -22.61
N THR A 101 19.82 -5.28 -21.70
CA THR A 101 18.41 -5.00 -22.00
C THR A 101 17.97 -3.75 -21.26
N THR A 102 17.51 -2.73 -22.00
CA THR A 102 16.93 -1.52 -21.41
C THR A 102 15.43 -1.69 -21.27
N ALA A 103 14.89 -1.45 -20.08
CA ALA A 103 13.46 -1.46 -19.81
C ALA A 103 13.07 -0.26 -18.93
N TYR A 104 11.80 0.14 -18.95
CA TYR A 104 11.31 1.12 -17.99
C TYR A 104 11.18 0.50 -16.60
N THR A 105 11.69 1.20 -15.60
CA THR A 105 11.40 0.97 -14.19
C THR A 105 10.28 1.93 -13.80
N VAL A 106 9.21 1.39 -13.22
CA VAL A 106 8.07 2.16 -12.74
C VAL A 106 7.93 1.96 -11.24
N VAL A 107 7.80 3.07 -10.51
CA VAL A 107 7.50 3.10 -9.08
C VAL A 107 6.12 3.72 -8.93
N VAL A 108 5.21 3.00 -8.27
CA VAL A 108 3.89 3.49 -7.90
C VAL A 108 3.86 3.66 -6.38
N GLU A 109 3.83 4.89 -5.92
CA GLU A 109 3.79 5.25 -4.51
C GLU A 109 2.36 5.62 -4.09
N ALA A 110 1.88 5.05 -2.99
CA ALA A 110 0.60 5.40 -2.39
C ALA A 110 0.76 5.69 -0.90
N GLN A 111 0.79 6.99 -0.56
CA GLN A 111 0.94 7.46 0.82
C GLN A 111 -0.17 6.95 1.74
N ALA A 112 -1.40 6.82 1.22
CA ALA A 112 -2.55 6.36 1.98
C ALA A 112 -2.43 4.92 2.52
N CYS A 113 -1.60 4.06 1.90
CA CYS A 113 -1.27 2.74 2.42
C CYS A 113 0.19 2.58 2.86
N GLY A 114 0.99 3.67 2.83
CA GLY A 114 2.37 3.67 3.30
C GLY A 114 3.31 2.77 2.49
N GLN A 115 3.05 2.54 1.21
CA GLN A 115 3.81 1.59 0.38
C GLN A 115 4.14 2.14 -1.01
N ARG A 116 5.22 1.61 -1.58
CA ARG A 116 5.63 1.78 -2.98
C ARG A 116 5.73 0.42 -3.65
N ALA A 117 5.17 0.29 -4.84
CA ALA A 117 5.30 -0.90 -5.68
C ALA A 117 6.24 -0.63 -6.85
N VAL A 118 7.22 -1.53 -7.05
CA VAL A 118 8.23 -1.42 -8.11
C VAL A 118 7.97 -2.44 -9.20
N TYR A 119 8.11 -2.01 -10.45
CA TYR A 119 7.89 -2.80 -11.65
C TYR A 119 9.03 -2.58 -12.66
N PHE A 120 9.41 -3.63 -13.38
CA PHE A 120 10.33 -3.56 -14.51
C PHE A 120 9.65 -4.01 -15.81
N GLY A 121 9.80 -3.22 -16.88
CA GLY A 121 9.18 -3.49 -18.19
C GLY A 121 7.68 -3.16 -18.24
N SER A 122 6.98 -3.65 -19.26
CA SER A 122 5.55 -3.37 -19.48
C SER A 122 4.59 -4.46 -19.00
N SER A 123 5.09 -5.54 -18.39
CA SER A 123 4.29 -6.73 -18.04
C SER A 123 3.31 -6.52 -16.88
N GLY A 124 3.48 -5.47 -16.06
CA GLY A 124 2.70 -5.28 -14.83
C GLY A 124 2.97 -6.34 -13.75
N ARG A 125 4.07 -7.11 -13.88
CA ARG A 125 4.52 -8.05 -12.87
C ARG A 125 5.20 -7.29 -11.73
N LEU A 126 4.77 -7.51 -10.49
CA LEU A 126 5.42 -6.92 -9.32
C LEU A 126 6.87 -7.40 -9.21
N ALA A 127 7.79 -6.47 -8.99
CA ALA A 127 9.16 -6.78 -8.60
C ALA A 127 9.25 -6.90 -7.07
N TYR A 128 8.87 -5.85 -6.35
CA TYR A 128 8.86 -5.80 -4.89
C TYR A 128 8.09 -4.60 -4.35
N LEU A 129 7.75 -4.67 -3.06
CA LEU A 129 7.17 -3.58 -2.27
C LEU A 129 8.21 -2.94 -1.35
N VAL A 130 8.14 -1.62 -1.23
CA VAL A 130 8.98 -0.82 -0.34
C VAL A 130 8.10 0.00 0.60
N PRO A 131 8.21 -0.17 1.93
CA PRO A 131 7.49 0.65 2.88
C PRO A 131 7.98 2.11 2.81
N ILE A 132 7.05 3.05 2.85
CA ILE A 132 7.35 4.48 2.99
C ILE A 132 7.80 4.74 4.42
N ASP A 133 8.89 5.49 4.57
CA ASP A 133 9.54 5.77 5.87
C ASP A 133 9.96 4.49 6.64
N GLY A 134 10.09 3.37 5.92
CA GLY A 134 10.48 2.09 6.49
C GLY A 134 11.99 1.83 6.49
N PRO A 135 12.40 0.60 6.80
CA PRO A 135 13.80 0.19 6.75
C PRO A 135 14.41 0.44 5.36
N ASN A 136 15.63 0.96 5.34
CA ASN A 136 16.39 1.24 4.11
C ASN A 136 15.78 2.33 3.20
N GLU A 137 14.91 3.21 3.71
CA GLU A 137 14.34 4.35 2.95
C GLU A 137 15.42 5.20 2.26
N GLU A 138 16.53 5.50 2.95
CA GLU A 138 17.64 6.27 2.37
C GLU A 138 18.31 5.54 1.20
N ALA A 139 18.41 4.21 1.27
CA ALA A 139 18.93 3.40 0.16
C ALA A 139 17.98 3.46 -1.04
N PHE A 140 16.66 3.40 -0.79
CA PHE A 140 15.65 3.55 -1.84
C PHE A 140 15.72 4.94 -2.50
N ARG A 141 15.81 6.01 -1.71
CA ARG A 141 15.92 7.39 -2.20
C ARG A 141 17.13 7.57 -3.11
N ARG A 142 18.31 7.12 -2.69
CA ARG A 142 19.54 7.16 -3.50
C ARG A 142 19.43 6.34 -4.78
N ALA A 143 18.79 5.17 -4.71
CA ALA A 143 18.56 4.33 -5.87
C ALA A 143 17.59 4.99 -6.88
N LEU A 144 16.58 5.72 -6.38
CA LEU A 144 15.66 6.50 -7.20
C LEU A 144 16.33 7.72 -7.85
N GLU A 145 17.11 8.49 -7.08
CA GLU A 145 17.88 9.64 -7.57
C GLU A 145 18.89 9.26 -8.65
N SER A 146 19.59 8.14 -8.44
CA SER A 146 20.53 7.58 -9.41
C SER A 146 19.86 6.80 -10.55
N ARG A 147 18.52 6.71 -10.54
CA ARG A 147 17.71 5.98 -11.55
C ARG A 147 18.19 4.54 -11.76
N ARG A 148 18.53 3.88 -10.67
CA ARG A 148 19.02 2.51 -10.64
C ARG A 148 18.46 1.79 -9.42
N LEU A 149 17.28 1.22 -9.58
CA LEU A 149 16.68 0.40 -8.54
C LEU A 149 17.29 -1.01 -8.50
N PRO A 150 17.40 -1.63 -7.32
CA PRO A 150 17.95 -2.98 -7.19
C PRO A 150 17.09 -4.01 -7.92
N SER A 151 17.72 -5.11 -8.31
CA SER A 151 17.02 -6.34 -8.73
C SER A 151 16.16 -6.90 -7.58
N VAL A 152 15.26 -7.84 -7.89
CA VAL A 152 14.42 -8.52 -6.90
C VAL A 152 15.26 -9.21 -5.82
N GLN A 153 16.37 -9.84 -6.20
CA GLN A 153 17.26 -10.51 -5.24
C GLN A 153 17.93 -9.52 -4.28
N GLU A 154 18.44 -8.40 -4.83
CA GLU A 154 19.06 -7.33 -4.03
C GLU A 154 18.02 -6.63 -3.12
N ALA A 155 16.80 -6.41 -3.64
CA ALA A 155 15.70 -5.83 -2.88
C ALA A 155 15.27 -6.74 -1.71
N GLN A 156 15.21 -8.05 -1.91
CA GLN A 156 14.94 -9.01 -0.84
C GLN A 156 16.01 -8.94 0.26
N ALA A 157 17.28 -8.77 -0.09
CA ALA A 157 18.36 -8.59 0.88
C ALA A 157 18.21 -7.29 1.70
N LEU A 158 17.51 -6.29 1.15
CA LEU A 158 17.13 -5.05 1.83
C LEU A 158 15.81 -5.16 2.62
N GLY A 159 15.16 -6.32 2.61
CA GLY A 159 13.88 -6.56 3.30
C GLY A 159 12.66 -6.08 2.52
N TRP A 160 12.77 -5.91 1.20
CA TRP A 160 11.67 -5.50 0.32
C TRP A 160 11.10 -6.74 -0.41
N PRO A 161 9.94 -7.26 0.04
CA PRO A 161 9.43 -8.55 -0.45
C PRO A 161 8.83 -8.42 -1.87
N PRO A 162 8.92 -9.50 -2.69
CA PRO A 162 8.31 -9.56 -4.02
C PRO A 162 6.79 -9.84 -4.00
N GLU A 163 6.21 -10.00 -2.81
CA GLU A 163 4.80 -10.31 -2.60
C GLU A 163 4.20 -9.32 -1.61
N PRO A 164 2.91 -8.97 -1.77
CA PRO A 164 2.20 -8.22 -0.76
C PRO A 164 2.18 -9.00 0.56
N PRO A 165 2.35 -8.33 1.72
CA PRO A 165 2.21 -8.99 3.00
C PRO A 165 0.83 -9.66 3.05
N SER A 166 0.79 -10.98 3.23
CA SER A 166 -0.44 -11.75 3.19
C SER A 166 -1.47 -11.15 4.16
N GLU A 167 -2.69 -10.88 3.68
CA GLU A 167 -3.80 -10.29 4.47
C GLU A 167 -4.12 -11.09 5.76
N ARG A 168 -3.63 -12.34 5.88
CA ARG A 168 -3.79 -13.21 7.06
C ARG A 168 -3.06 -12.75 8.32
N ALA A 169 -2.11 -11.80 8.24
CA ALA A 169 -1.37 -11.34 9.42
C ALA A 169 -2.03 -10.16 10.17
N ALA A 170 -3.08 -9.54 9.60
CA ALA A 170 -3.69 -8.31 10.12
C ALA A 170 -5.13 -8.50 10.66
N ALA A 171 -5.50 -9.72 11.04
CA ALA A 171 -6.68 -9.94 11.88
C ALA A 171 -6.24 -9.77 13.35
N PRO A 172 -6.59 -8.66 14.04
CA PRO A 172 -6.53 -8.67 15.49
C PRO A 172 -7.47 -9.75 16.01
N GLY A 173 -6.93 -10.58 16.89
CA GLY A 173 -7.57 -11.78 17.40
C GLY A 173 -8.98 -11.54 17.92
N GLU A 174 -9.78 -12.59 17.75
CA GLU A 174 -11.04 -12.82 18.46
C GLU A 174 -10.84 -12.52 19.95
N MET A 175 -11.20 -11.32 20.40
CA MET A 175 -11.49 -11.10 21.81
C MET A 175 -12.82 -11.80 22.07
N GLY A 176 -12.70 -12.96 22.70
CA GLY A 176 -13.80 -13.83 23.08
C GLY A 176 -14.95 -13.05 23.71
N SER A 177 -16.09 -13.12 23.05
CA SER A 177 -17.39 -12.93 23.67
C SER A 177 -17.56 -14.03 24.72
N ALA A 178 -17.27 -13.70 25.99
CA ALA A 178 -17.70 -14.49 27.13
C ALA A 178 -19.03 -13.92 27.63
N ALA A 179 -20.11 -14.29 26.96
CA ALA A 179 -21.46 -14.20 27.50
C ALA A 179 -21.89 -15.58 28.01
N GLY A 180 -22.17 -15.66 29.32
CA GLY A 180 -23.22 -16.51 29.89
C GLY A 180 -22.88 -17.98 30.15
N GLY A 181 -22.83 -18.33 31.44
CA GLY A 181 -22.89 -19.71 31.92
C GLY A 181 -23.29 -19.75 33.38
N ALA A 182 -24.60 -19.80 33.64
CA ALA A 182 -25.19 -20.02 34.95
C ALA A 182 -24.92 -21.45 35.47
N ALA A 183 -24.69 -21.56 36.77
CA ALA A 183 -24.95 -22.75 37.60
C ALA A 183 -25.12 -22.23 39.04
N SER A 184 -26.36 -22.21 39.55
CA SER A 184 -26.93 -23.21 40.47
C SER A 184 -26.39 -23.08 41.89
#